data_AF-A0A4S1XFI4-F1
#
_entry.id   AF-A0A4S1XFI4-F1
#
_cell.length_a   1.000
_cell.length_b   1.000
_cell.length_c   1.000
_cell.angle_alpha   90.00
_cell.angle_beta   90.00
_cell.angle_gamma   90.00
#
_symmetry.space_group_name_H-M   'P 1'
#
loop_
_entity.id
_entity.type
_entity.pdbx_description
1 polymer ?
#
loop_
_entity_poly.entity_id
_entity_poly.type
_entity_poly.pdbx_seq_one_letter_code
_entity_poly.pdbx_strand_id
1 'polypeptide(L)'
;MHPPACALPDAERVAQSCAVHDVTRSPGYRSPSYDEEGEIVAGSPIPAYAVSDLKCGFINSQRNRAICRFKLETPDMPAGPVDTRATLEHNSWQDHGPTHHLFGTLWSATASCLPAAPPR
;
A
#
# COMPACT_ATOMS: atom_id res chain seq x y z
N MET A 1 -1.41 16.24 -0.83
CA MET A 1 -0.91 16.86 -2.08
C MET A 1 -0.30 15.75 -2.94
N HIS A 2 -0.40 15.81 -4.28
CA HIS A 2 0.08 14.75 -5.18
C HIS A 2 1.33 15.18 -5.97
N PRO A 3 2.53 15.17 -5.36
CA PRO A 3 3.74 15.61 -6.04
C PRO A 3 4.13 14.66 -7.18
N PRO A 4 4.84 15.15 -8.22
CA PRO A 4 5.42 14.28 -9.23
C PRO A 4 6.42 13.32 -8.60
N ALA A 5 6.43 12.07 -9.04
CA ALA A 5 7.42 11.09 -8.62
C ALA A 5 8.63 11.09 -9.55
N CYS A 6 9.81 10.88 -8.96
CA CYS A 6 11.04 10.69 -9.72
C CYS A 6 11.16 9.27 -10.31
N ALA A 7 10.46 8.30 -9.70
CA ALA A 7 10.48 6.90 -10.10
C ALA A 7 9.11 6.22 -9.87
N LEU A 8 8.87 5.13 -10.59
CA LEU A 8 7.73 4.23 -10.37
C LEU A 8 7.93 3.43 -9.07
N PRO A 9 6.85 2.94 -8.42
CA PRO A 9 6.98 2.11 -7.23
C PRO A 9 7.61 0.75 -7.57
N ASP A 10 8.40 0.22 -6.65
CA ASP A 10 8.92 -1.15 -6.69
C ASP A 10 7.92 -2.17 -6.09
N ALA A 11 8.27 -3.46 -6.17
CA ALA A 11 7.42 -4.55 -5.73
C ALA A 11 7.10 -4.49 -4.23
N GLU A 12 8.09 -4.18 -3.39
CA GLU A 12 7.91 -4.06 -1.94
C GLU A 12 6.95 -2.93 -1.60
N ARG A 13 7.10 -1.78 -2.25
CA ARG A 13 6.22 -0.62 -2.05
C ARG A 13 4.80 -0.88 -2.51
N VAL A 14 4.61 -1.57 -3.65
CA VAL A 14 3.29 -1.98 -4.11
C VAL A 14 2.65 -2.96 -3.11
N ALA A 15 3.40 -3.97 -2.67
CA ALA A 15 2.93 -4.97 -1.71
C ALA A 15 2.48 -4.31 -0.39
N GLN A 16 3.34 -3.48 0.20
CA GLN A 16 3.04 -2.76 1.44
C GLN A 16 1.82 -1.86 1.26
N SER A 17 1.74 -1.13 0.14
CA SER A 17 0.61 -0.24 -0.09
C SER A 17 -0.71 -0.99 -0.24
N CYS A 18 -0.71 -2.14 -0.92
CA CYS A 18 -1.90 -2.98 -1.05
C CYS A 18 -2.35 -3.49 0.32
N ALA A 19 -1.42 -4.05 1.10
CA ALA A 19 -1.69 -4.57 2.44
C ALA A 19 -2.26 -3.50 3.39
N VAL A 20 -1.66 -2.30 3.40
CA VAL A 20 -2.13 -1.17 4.21
C VAL A 20 -3.52 -0.72 3.76
N HIS A 21 -3.76 -0.60 2.46
CA HIS A 21 -5.06 -0.20 1.94
C HIS A 21 -6.17 -1.18 2.35
N ASP A 22 -5.89 -2.48 2.31
CA ASP A 22 -6.86 -3.52 2.61
C ASP A 22 -7.12 -3.65 4.11
N VAL A 23 -6.07 -3.60 4.94
CA VAL A 23 -6.23 -3.69 6.41
C VAL A 23 -6.94 -2.46 6.98
N THR A 24 -6.62 -1.25 6.51
CA THR A 24 -7.24 -0.01 7.02
C THR A 24 -8.72 0.09 6.70
N ARG A 25 -9.20 -0.63 5.68
CA ARG A 25 -10.62 -0.73 5.32
C ARG A 25 -11.33 -1.93 5.93
N SER A 26 -10.60 -2.80 6.63
CA SER A 26 -11.18 -4.00 7.23
C SER A 26 -12.03 -3.65 8.45
N PRO A 27 -13.22 -4.28 8.62
CA PRO A 27 -14.03 -4.10 9.81
C PRO A 27 -13.22 -4.49 11.06
N GLY A 28 -13.06 -3.55 12.00
CA GLY A 28 -12.28 -3.78 13.22
C GLY A 28 -10.80 -3.39 13.13
N TYR A 29 -10.38 -2.69 12.06
CA TYR A 29 -9.08 -2.03 12.02
C TYR A 29 -8.90 -1.11 13.23
N ARG A 30 -7.75 -1.25 13.90
CA ARG A 30 -7.30 -0.35 14.96
C ARG A 30 -6.04 0.35 14.51
N SER A 31 -6.10 1.68 14.47
CA SER A 31 -4.93 2.52 14.22
C SER A 31 -3.82 2.19 15.22
N PRO A 32 -2.55 2.23 14.80
CA PRO A 32 -1.44 2.03 15.71
C PRO A 32 -1.45 3.10 16.79
N SER A 33 -1.18 2.70 18.04
CA SER A 33 -0.90 3.59 19.16
C SER A 33 0.54 3.42 19.59
N TYR A 34 1.17 4.52 19.96
CA TYR A 34 2.58 4.59 20.31
C TYR A 34 2.76 4.91 21.79
N ASP A 35 3.78 4.36 22.43
CA ASP A 35 4.23 4.79 23.76
C ASP A 35 5.06 6.08 23.68
N GLU A 36 5.63 6.50 24.82
CA GLU A 36 6.43 7.71 24.94
C GLU A 36 7.77 7.60 24.19
N GLU A 37 8.24 6.37 23.98
CA GLU A 37 9.44 6.03 23.21
C GLU A 37 9.18 5.95 21.69
N GLY A 38 7.92 5.91 21.28
CA GLY A 38 7.51 5.83 19.87
C GLY A 38 7.39 4.41 19.34
N GLU A 39 7.35 3.40 20.20
CA GLU A 39 7.13 2.01 19.84
C GLU A 39 5.63 1.69 19.74
N ILE A 40 5.26 0.79 18.82
CA ILE A 40 3.86 0.41 18.62
C ILE A 40 3.42 -0.52 19.76
N VAL A 41 2.52 -0.03 20.62
CA VAL A 41 1.99 -0.82 21.75
C VAL A 41 0.65 -1.50 21.44
N ALA A 42 -0.09 -0.99 20.44
CA ALA A 42 -1.31 -1.64 19.96
C ALA A 42 -1.59 -1.23 18.52
N GLY A 43 -2.31 -2.09 17.78
CA GLY A 43 -2.73 -1.82 16.40
C GLY A 43 -3.14 -3.10 15.68
N SER A 44 -3.77 -2.97 14.53
CA SER A 44 -3.99 -4.10 13.63
C SER A 44 -2.68 -4.46 12.91
N PRO A 45 -2.26 -5.74 12.89
CA PRO A 45 -1.08 -6.16 12.14
C PRO A 45 -1.32 -5.97 10.65
N ILE A 46 -0.30 -5.49 9.93
CA ILE A 46 -0.34 -5.38 8.46
C ILE A 46 -0.04 -6.76 7.89
N PRO A 47 -0.89 -7.29 6.98
CA PRO A 47 -0.64 -8.60 6.39
C PRO A 47 0.58 -8.58 5.47
N ALA A 48 1.34 -9.68 5.43
CA ALA A 48 2.50 -9.82 4.57
C ALA A 48 2.06 -10.19 3.16
N TYR A 49 2.10 -9.23 2.23
CA TYR A 49 1.82 -9.48 0.80
C TYR A 49 3.13 -9.62 0.04
N ALA A 50 3.14 -10.49 -0.97
CA ALA A 50 4.25 -10.63 -1.90
C ALA A 50 3.81 -10.25 -3.31
N VAL A 51 4.67 -9.50 -4.00
CA VAL A 51 4.43 -9.01 -5.36
C VAL A 51 5.53 -9.55 -6.28
N SER A 52 5.13 -10.18 -7.38
CA SER A 52 6.03 -10.67 -8.43
C SER A 52 5.56 -10.21 -9.81
N ASP A 53 6.44 -10.34 -10.82
CA ASP A 53 6.17 -9.93 -12.21
C ASP A 53 5.70 -8.47 -12.37
N LEU A 54 6.18 -7.56 -11.51
CA LEU A 54 5.71 -6.17 -11.46
C LEU A 54 6.07 -5.39 -12.74
N LYS A 55 5.05 -4.80 -13.35
CA LYS A 55 5.18 -3.82 -14.44
C LYS A 55 4.32 -2.60 -14.15
N CYS A 56 4.97 -1.45 -14.01
CA CYS A 56 4.29 -0.17 -13.79
C CYS A 56 4.54 0.80 -14.94
N GLY A 57 3.63 1.75 -15.14
CA GLY A 57 3.81 2.88 -16.03
C GLY A 57 3.07 4.11 -15.52
N PHE A 58 3.62 5.30 -15.77
CA PHE A 58 2.93 6.55 -15.46
C PHE A 58 1.70 6.71 -16.36
N ILE A 59 0.60 7.16 -15.77
CA ILE A 59 -0.67 7.35 -16.51
C ILE A 59 -0.64 8.66 -17.29
N ASN A 60 0.09 9.66 -16.82
CA ASN A 60 0.14 11.00 -17.40
C ASN A 60 1.54 11.63 -17.26
N SER A 61 1.71 12.80 -17.87
CA SER A 61 2.96 13.59 -17.80
C SER A 61 3.23 14.21 -16.43
N GLN A 62 2.23 14.27 -15.53
CA GLN A 62 2.39 14.79 -14.17
C GLN A 62 3.16 13.83 -13.27
N ARG A 63 3.31 12.55 -13.66
CA ARG A 63 4.08 11.53 -12.93
C ARG A 63 3.67 11.34 -11.46
N ASN A 64 2.46 11.72 -11.11
CA ASN A 64 1.89 11.56 -9.76
C ASN A 64 0.92 10.37 -9.68
N ARG A 65 0.70 9.67 -10.80
CA ARG A 65 -0.16 8.50 -10.91
C ARG A 65 0.49 7.42 -11.76
N ALA A 66 0.41 6.17 -11.29
CA ALA A 66 0.93 5.01 -11.98
C ALA A 66 -0.11 3.89 -12.05
N ILE A 67 -0.06 3.12 -13.13
CA ILE A 67 -0.82 1.88 -13.27
C ILE A 67 0.16 0.72 -13.23
N CYS A 68 -0.10 -0.25 -12.36
CA CYS A 68 0.75 -1.41 -12.16
C CYS A 68 -0.02 -2.70 -12.41
N ARG A 69 0.63 -3.66 -13.08
CA ARG A 69 0.17 -5.04 -13.25
C ARG A 69 1.21 -5.96 -12.61
N PHE A 70 0.76 -6.93 -11.84
CA PHE A 70 1.63 -7.82 -11.08
C PHE A 70 0.88 -9.06 -10.63
N LYS A 71 1.62 -10.06 -10.15
CA LYS A 71 1.06 -11.19 -9.42
C LYS A 71 1.13 -10.92 -7.92
N LEU A 72 0.01 -11.03 -7.24
CA LEU A 72 -0.12 -10.84 -5.81
C LEU A 72 -0.26 -12.19 -5.12
N GLU A 73 0.51 -12.41 -4.07
CA GLU A 73 0.41 -13.58 -3.21
C GLU A 73 0.18 -13.12 -1.77
N THR A 74 -0.78 -13.76 -1.09
CA THR A 74 -1.08 -13.50 0.31
C THR A 74 -1.22 -14.83 1.06
N PRO A 75 -0.94 -14.87 2.38
CA PRO A 75 -1.07 -16.08 3.18
C PRO A 75 -2.50 -16.68 3.17
N ASP A 76 -3.51 -15.84 2.97
CA ASP A 76 -4.93 -16.23 2.99
C ASP A 76 -5.45 -16.72 1.63
N MET A 77 -4.63 -16.73 0.57
CA MET A 77 -4.99 -17.23 -0.75
C MET A 77 -4.54 -18.67 -0.97
N PRO A 78 -5.43 -19.67 -0.87
CA PRO A 78 -5.05 -21.08 -1.08
C PRO A 78 -4.76 -21.42 -2.55
N ALA A 79 -5.11 -20.55 -3.50
CA ALA A 79 -4.98 -20.78 -4.94
C ALA A 79 -3.62 -20.32 -5.53
N GLY A 80 -2.72 -19.76 -4.71
CA GLY A 80 -1.44 -19.20 -5.15
C GLY A 80 -1.55 -17.77 -5.72
N PRO A 81 -0.49 -17.27 -6.40
CA PRO A 81 -0.43 -15.89 -6.86
C PRO A 81 -1.52 -15.55 -7.89
N VAL A 82 -2.17 -14.40 -7.74
CA VAL A 82 -3.26 -13.91 -8.60
C VAL A 82 -2.84 -12.70 -9.42
N ASP A 83 -3.21 -12.68 -10.71
CA ASP A 83 -2.99 -11.53 -11.58
C ASP A 83 -3.82 -10.33 -11.11
N THR A 84 -3.12 -9.24 -10.82
CA THR A 84 -3.66 -8.06 -10.19
C THR A 84 -3.31 -6.80 -10.98
N ARG A 85 -4.22 -5.82 -10.95
CA ARG A 85 -4.01 -4.50 -11.52
C ARG A 85 -4.39 -3.44 -10.48
N ALA A 86 -3.43 -2.58 -10.12
CA ALA A 86 -3.65 -1.48 -9.20
C ALA A 86 -3.33 -0.14 -9.85
N THR A 87 -4.07 0.89 -9.45
CA THR A 87 -3.69 2.29 -9.70
C THR A 87 -3.10 2.83 -8.41
N LEU A 88 -1.94 3.47 -8.50
CA LEU A 88 -1.26 4.11 -7.39
C LEU A 88 -1.16 5.62 -7.61
N GLU A 89 -1.23 6.36 -6.52
CA GLU A 89 -1.03 7.80 -6.42
C GLU A 89 0.22 8.10 -5.61
N HIS A 90 1.01 9.08 -6.07
CA HIS A 90 2.15 9.57 -5.33
C HIS A 90 1.67 10.70 -4.40
N ASN A 91 1.75 10.45 -3.11
CA ASN A 91 1.15 11.26 -2.06
C ASN A 91 2.21 11.84 -1.15
N SER A 92 2.05 13.10 -0.75
CA SER A 92 2.74 13.67 0.40
C SER A 92 2.20 13.05 1.69
N TRP A 93 3.06 12.58 2.58
CA TRP A 93 2.68 12.13 3.91
C TRP A 93 3.45 12.88 4.98
N GLN A 94 2.87 12.94 6.17
CA GLN A 94 3.46 13.52 7.36
C GLN A 94 3.11 12.62 8.53
N ASP A 95 4.07 12.42 9.43
CA ASP A 95 3.89 11.74 10.70
C ASP A 95 4.46 12.61 11.82
N HIS A 96 3.69 12.73 12.90
CA HIS A 96 3.98 13.59 14.04
C HIS A 96 3.86 12.74 15.30
N GLY A 97 5.00 12.25 15.76
CA GLY A 97 5.13 11.60 17.05
C GLY A 97 5.57 12.58 18.13
N PRO A 98 5.61 12.15 19.40
CA PRO A 98 6.14 12.95 20.51
C PRO A 98 7.62 13.30 20.33
N THR A 99 8.38 12.44 19.65
CA THR A 99 9.83 12.53 19.49
C THR A 99 10.28 12.80 18.05
N HIS A 100 9.35 12.81 17.08
CA HIS A 100 9.69 12.97 15.66
C HIS A 100 8.65 13.77 14.86
N HIS A 101 9.16 14.48 13.84
CA HIS A 101 8.36 15.05 12.77
C HIS A 101 8.92 14.57 11.44
N LEU A 102 8.24 13.61 10.83
CA LEU A 102 8.64 13.03 9.55
C LEU A 102 7.71 13.55 8.45
N PHE A 103 8.30 13.81 7.29
CA PHE A 103 7.58 14.19 6.09
C PHE A 103 8.24 13.54 4.89
N GLY A 104 7.43 13.22 3.88
CA GLY A 104 7.96 12.63 2.67
C GLY A 104 6.90 12.37 1.62
N THR A 105 7.24 11.51 0.68
CA THR A 105 6.32 11.04 -0.33
C THR A 105 6.27 9.51 -0.34
N LEU A 106 5.14 8.97 -0.74
CA LEU A 106 4.95 7.54 -0.90
C LEU A 106 3.98 7.26 -2.04
N TRP A 107 4.01 6.04 -2.56
CA TRP A 107 2.98 5.53 -3.47
C TRP A 107 1.88 4.85 -2.67
N SER A 108 0.63 5.23 -2.90
CA SER A 108 -0.55 4.61 -2.28
C SER A 108 -1.48 4.03 -3.34
N ALA A 109 -1.93 2.80 -3.15
CA ALA A 109 -3.00 2.19 -3.91
C ALA A 109 -4.32 2.96 -3.69
N THR A 110 -5.04 3.20 -4.78
CA THR A 110 -6.33 3.92 -4.74
C THR A 110 -7.52 3.01 -4.48
N ALA A 111 -7.32 1.69 -4.56
CA ALA A 111 -8.32 0.66 -4.41
C ALA A 111 -7.68 -0.63 -3.89
N SER A 112 -8.51 -1.58 -3.47
CA SER A 112 -8.03 -2.90 -3.04
C SER A 112 -7.28 -3.58 -4.17
N CYS A 113 -6.17 -4.23 -3.81
CA CYS A 113 -5.39 -5.03 -4.75
C CYS A 113 -5.92 -6.47 -4.82
N LEU A 114 -6.75 -6.90 -3.86
CA LEU A 114 -7.40 -8.18 -3.93
C LEU A 114 -8.47 -8.15 -5.04
N PRO A 115 -8.56 -9.19 -5.88
CA PRO A 115 -9.70 -9.33 -6.77
C PRO A 115 -10.98 -9.41 -5.94
N ALA A 116 -12.06 -8.77 -6.42
CA ALA A 116 -13.36 -8.94 -5.80
C ALA A 116 -13.68 -10.44 -5.75
N ALA A 117 -14.11 -10.93 -4.58
CA ALA A 117 -14.51 -12.32 -4.45
C ALA A 117 -15.52 -12.65 -5.57
N PRO A 118 -15.38 -13.79 -6.26
CA PRO A 118 -16.37 -14.17 -7.26
C PRO A 118 -17.75 -14.20 -6.58
N PRO A 119 -18.81 -13.73 -7.26
CA PRO A 119 -20.15 -13.87 -6.73
C PRO A 119 -20.41 -15.35 -6.45
N ARG A 120 -20.83 -15.66 -5.22
CA ARG A 120 -21.28 -17.00 -4.84
C ARG A 120 -22.55 -17.38 -5.58
#